data_AF-A0A9D0G8V6-F1
#
_entry.id   AF-A0A9D0G8V6-F1
#
_cell.length_a   1.000
_cell.length_b   1.000
_cell.length_c   1.000
_cell.angle_alpha   90.00
_cell.angle_beta   90.00
_cell.angle_gamma   90.00
#
_symmetry.space_group_name_H-M   'P 1'
#
loop_
_entity.id
_entity.type
_entity.pdbx_description
1 polymer ?
#
loop_
_entity_poly.entity_id
_entity_poly.type
_entity_poly.pdbx_seq_one_letter_code
_entity_poly.pdbx_strand_id
1 'polypeptide(L)'
;MRFHPEACRVDKLTYCQALSAEGLPVTPDYRAALPHTMKWFTERRVFGHSGYPWSSPDYKGDPTRQFPCPNAMEAIAMHFNVSIHEGWQAQEIQDALAIFHKVDHVYQA
;
A
#
# COMPACT_ATOMS: atom_id res chain seq x y z
N MET A 1 -0.70 -5.34 -7.08
CA MET A 1 -0.07 -6.63 -7.44
C MET A 1 0.06 -7.47 -6.19
N ARG A 2 -0.33 -8.75 -6.24
CA ARG A 2 -0.14 -9.70 -5.12
C ARG A 2 1.27 -10.24 -5.16
N PHE A 3 1.92 -10.31 -4.01
CA PHE A 3 3.21 -10.96 -3.80
C PHE A 3 2.98 -12.40 -3.33
N HIS A 4 3.74 -13.32 -3.90
CA HIS A 4 3.66 -14.76 -3.64
C HIS A 4 4.93 -15.21 -2.93
N PRO A 5 5.00 -15.13 -1.58
CA PRO A 5 6.20 -15.49 -0.82
C PRO A 5 6.62 -16.95 -1.04
N GLU A 6 5.68 -17.84 -1.35
CA GLU A 6 5.92 -19.24 -1.66
C GLU A 6 6.69 -19.45 -2.98
N ALA A 7 6.69 -18.47 -3.88
CA ALA A 7 7.31 -18.53 -5.20
C ALA A 7 8.54 -17.63 -5.32
N CYS A 8 8.96 -16.96 -4.24
CA CYS A 8 10.03 -15.98 -4.25
C CYS A 8 11.06 -16.27 -3.15
N ARG A 9 12.36 -16.23 -3.48
CA ARG A 9 13.48 -16.49 -2.57
C ARG A 9 13.77 -15.33 -1.61
N VAL A 10 13.16 -14.17 -1.84
CA VAL A 10 13.34 -12.95 -1.04
C VAL A 10 11.99 -12.43 -0.55
N ASP A 11 12.01 -11.48 0.40
CA ASP A 11 10.77 -10.86 0.86
C ASP A 11 10.20 -9.83 -0.12
N LYS A 12 8.94 -9.42 0.11
CA LYS A 12 8.23 -8.45 -0.73
C LYS A 12 8.98 -7.12 -0.86
N LEU A 13 9.62 -6.66 0.21
CA LEU A 13 10.31 -5.38 0.24
C LEU A 13 11.54 -5.42 -0.67
N THR A 14 12.36 -6.46 -0.55
CA THR A 14 13.54 -6.71 -1.38
C THR A 14 13.15 -6.86 -2.85
N TYR A 15 12.09 -7.62 -3.13
CA TYR A 15 11.57 -7.77 -4.49
C TYR A 15 11.12 -6.43 -5.09
N CYS A 16 10.37 -5.61 -4.33
CA CYS A 16 9.95 -4.28 -4.79
C CYS A 16 11.13 -3.34 -5.01
N GLN A 17 12.16 -3.39 -4.15
CA GLN A 17 13.38 -2.60 -4.33
C GLN A 17 14.11 -2.97 -5.62
N ALA A 18 14.16 -4.25 -5.98
CA ALA A 18 14.74 -4.70 -7.24
C ALA A 18 13.93 -4.20 -8.46
N LEU A 19 12.59 -4.27 -8.42
CA LEU A 19 11.74 -3.70 -9.47
C LEU A 19 11.98 -2.19 -9.63
N SER A 20 12.05 -1.44 -8.52
CA SER A 20 12.34 0.00 -8.55
C SER A 20 13.73 0.32 -9.10
N ALA A 21 14.75 -0.50 -8.80
CA ALA A 21 16.11 -0.32 -9.31
C ALA A 21 16.20 -0.47 -10.84
N GLU A 22 15.32 -1.28 -11.42
CA GLU A 22 15.16 -1.44 -12.87
C GLU A 22 14.29 -0.34 -13.52
N GLY A 23 13.75 0.58 -12.72
CA GLY A 23 12.97 1.74 -13.19
C GLY A 23 11.45 1.58 -13.10
N LEU A 24 10.92 0.47 -12.58
CA LEU A 24 9.47 0.30 -12.44
C LEU A 24 8.95 1.09 -11.22
N PRO A 25 7.98 2.00 -11.38
CA PRO A 25 7.47 2.81 -10.29
C PRO A 25 6.55 1.97 -9.39
N VAL A 26 7.14 1.35 -8.37
CA VAL A 26 6.42 0.54 -7.39
C VAL A 26 6.43 1.15 -5.99
N THR A 27 5.37 0.92 -5.25
CA THR A 27 5.27 1.26 -3.82
C THR A 27 5.02 -0.04 -3.03
N PRO A 28 5.95 -0.47 -2.15
CA PRO A 28 5.86 -1.75 -1.46
C PRO A 28 4.74 -1.82 -0.42
N ASP A 29 4.24 -0.66 0.03
CA ASP A 29 3.31 -0.57 1.15
C ASP A 29 2.33 0.59 1.00
N TYR A 30 1.04 0.31 1.19
CA TYR A 30 -0.05 1.29 1.08
C TYR A 30 -0.76 1.54 2.41
N ARG A 31 -0.07 1.37 3.55
CA ARG A 31 -0.60 1.65 4.91
C ARG A 31 -1.13 3.07 5.08
N ALA A 32 -0.62 4.01 4.27
CA ALA A 32 -1.08 5.39 4.21
C ALA A 32 -2.60 5.49 3.93
N ALA A 33 -3.21 4.47 3.34
CA ALA A 33 -4.64 4.40 3.06
C ALA A 33 -5.46 3.75 4.18
N LEU A 34 -4.89 3.57 5.37
CA LEU A 34 -5.62 3.12 6.55
C LEU A 34 -5.84 4.28 7.53
N PRO A 35 -6.88 5.13 7.34
CA PRO A 35 -7.23 6.21 8.25
C PRO A 35 -7.19 5.83 9.73
N HIS A 36 -7.72 4.65 10.07
CA HIS A 36 -7.86 4.19 11.44
C HIS A 36 -6.52 3.93 12.17
N THR A 37 -5.40 3.86 11.44
CA THR A 37 -4.06 3.73 12.03
C THR A 37 -3.33 5.07 12.13
N MET A 38 -3.88 6.14 11.56
CA MET A 38 -3.21 7.43 11.51
C MET A 38 -3.31 8.18 12.83
N LYS A 39 -2.25 8.91 13.19
CA LYS A 39 -2.23 9.72 14.42
C LYS A 39 -3.38 10.72 14.48
N TRP A 40 -3.67 11.40 13.37
CA TRP A 40 -4.77 12.35 13.32
C TRP A 40 -6.14 11.70 13.59
N PHE A 41 -6.30 10.40 13.31
CA PHE A 41 -7.52 9.65 13.61
C PHE A 41 -7.51 9.12 15.05
N THR A 42 -6.46 8.37 15.40
CA THR A 42 -6.31 7.70 16.70
C THR A 42 -6.22 8.67 17.88
N GLU A 43 -5.61 9.84 17.68
CA GLU A 43 -5.52 10.93 18.66
C GLU A 43 -6.66 11.95 18.55
N ARG A 44 -7.61 11.75 17.61
CA ARG A 44 -8.79 12.62 17.37
C ARG A 44 -8.43 14.07 17.03
N ARG A 45 -7.47 14.24 16.13
CA ARG A 45 -6.90 15.54 15.70
C ARG A 45 -7.13 15.86 14.22
N VAL A 46 -8.20 15.34 13.62
CA VAL A 46 -8.58 15.61 12.22
C VAL A 46 -8.70 17.13 11.98
N PHE A 47 -9.31 17.85 12.92
CA PHE A 47 -9.48 19.30 12.89
C PHE A 47 -8.69 19.99 14.02
N GLY A 48 -7.39 19.68 14.09
CA GLY A 48 -6.49 20.24 15.10
C GLY A 48 -6.87 19.82 16.52
N HIS A 49 -7.15 20.79 17.39
CA HIS A 49 -7.46 20.55 18.81
C HIS A 49 -8.96 20.67 19.15
N SER A 50 -9.83 20.92 18.17
CA SER A 50 -11.26 21.15 18.40
C SER A 50 -12.03 19.90 18.88
N GLY A 51 -11.45 18.71 18.72
CA GLY A 51 -12.12 17.42 18.97
C GLY A 51 -13.12 17.02 17.90
N TYR A 52 -13.38 17.86 16.89
CA TYR A 52 -14.26 17.50 15.78
C TYR A 52 -13.63 16.36 14.93
N PRO A 53 -14.46 15.53 14.27
CA PRO A 53 -15.93 15.55 14.31
C PRO A 53 -16.54 14.89 15.55
N TRP A 54 -15.75 14.26 16.42
CA TRP A 54 -16.25 13.46 17.54
C TRP A 54 -16.87 14.26 18.68
N SER A 55 -16.43 15.50 18.90
CA SER A 55 -17.04 16.42 19.88
C SER A 55 -18.31 17.12 19.35
N SER A 56 -18.69 16.90 18.08
CA SER A 56 -19.88 17.51 17.51
C SER A 56 -21.14 17.07 18.27
N PRO A 57 -22.07 17.98 18.62
CA PRO A 57 -23.36 17.62 19.22
C PRO A 57 -24.18 16.64 18.38
N ASP A 58 -23.97 16.66 17.06
CA ASP A 58 -24.66 15.80 16.10
C ASP A 58 -24.02 14.41 15.97
N TYR A 59 -22.79 14.22 16.47
CA TYR A 59 -22.14 12.92 16.43
C TYR A 59 -22.73 11.99 17.50
N LYS A 60 -23.33 10.88 17.04
CA LYS A 60 -23.97 9.87 17.92
C LYS A 60 -23.19 8.56 18.01
N GLY A 61 -22.00 8.49 17.41
CA GLY A 61 -21.15 7.30 17.43
C GLY A 61 -20.25 7.21 18.66
N ASP A 62 -19.50 6.12 18.76
CA ASP A 62 -18.41 5.97 19.75
C ASP A 62 -17.11 6.60 19.21
N PRO A 63 -16.59 7.67 19.84
CA PRO A 63 -15.33 8.31 19.44
C PRO A 63 -14.08 7.45 19.56
N THR A 64 -14.19 6.35 20.30
CA THR A 64 -13.10 5.43 20.61
C THR A 64 -13.20 4.13 19.85
N ARG A 65 -14.21 3.99 18.97
CA ARG A 65 -14.45 2.78 18.20
C ARG A 65 -13.21 2.36 17.43
N GLN A 66 -12.84 1.10 17.61
CA GLN A 66 -11.72 0.49 16.91
C GLN A 66 -12.19 -0.14 15.59
N PHE A 67 -11.33 -0.06 14.57
CA PHE A 67 -11.59 -0.60 13.24
C PHE A 67 -10.40 -1.47 12.82
N PRO A 68 -10.28 -2.72 13.31
CA PRO A 68 -9.10 -3.55 13.06
C PRO A 68 -8.90 -3.93 11.59
N CYS A 69 -9.95 -3.88 10.77
CA CYS A 69 -9.91 -4.06 9.31
C CYS A 69 -8.96 -5.19 8.83
N PRO A 70 -9.10 -6.43 9.32
CA PRO A 70 -8.11 -7.49 9.09
C PRO A 70 -7.87 -7.78 7.60
N ASN A 71 -8.91 -7.76 6.77
CA ASN A 71 -8.78 -7.97 5.33
C ASN A 71 -7.96 -6.85 4.65
N ALA A 72 -8.07 -5.60 5.12
CA ALA A 72 -7.27 -4.50 4.58
C ALA A 72 -5.80 -4.63 5.02
N MET A 73 -5.57 -5.04 6.26
CA MET A 73 -4.23 -5.32 6.78
C MET A 73 -3.54 -6.45 5.99
N GLU A 74 -4.26 -7.54 5.73
CA GLU A 74 -3.78 -8.65 4.92
C GLU A 74 -3.52 -8.23 3.47
N ALA A 75 -4.42 -7.45 2.86
CA ALA A 75 -4.23 -6.92 1.52
C ALA A 75 -2.94 -6.09 1.43
N ILE A 76 -2.69 -5.18 2.36
CA ILE A 76 -1.46 -4.38 2.39
C ILE A 76 -0.23 -5.25 2.63
N ALA A 77 -0.31 -6.26 3.50
CA ALA A 77 0.81 -7.17 3.75
C ALA A 77 1.18 -7.96 2.48
N MET A 78 0.19 -8.46 1.75
CA MET A 78 0.38 -9.35 0.60
C MET A 78 0.49 -8.64 -0.74
N HIS A 79 0.26 -7.33 -0.82
CA HIS A 79 0.27 -6.59 -2.08
C HIS A 79 1.25 -5.43 -2.08
N PHE A 80 1.64 -5.03 -3.29
CA PHE A 80 2.34 -3.78 -3.58
C PHE A 80 1.67 -3.09 -4.77
N ASN A 81 1.90 -1.80 -4.93
CA ASN A 81 1.27 -1.00 -5.95
C ASN A 81 2.25 -0.72 -7.09
N VAL A 82 1.77 -0.79 -8.32
CA VAL A 82 2.47 -0.30 -9.52
C VAL A 82 1.76 0.98 -9.93
N SER A 83 2.50 2.08 -10.05
CA SER A 83 1.94 3.37 -10.45
C SER A 83 1.82 3.42 -11.97
N ILE A 84 0.60 3.26 -12.47
CA ILE A 84 0.26 3.39 -13.89
C ILE A 84 -0.45 4.73 -14.08
N HIS A 85 -0.15 5.43 -15.17
CA HIS A 85 -0.82 6.67 -15.55
C HIS A 85 -1.26 6.64 -17.01
N GLU A 86 -2.18 7.52 -17.37
CA GLU A 86 -2.80 7.60 -18.71
C GLU A 86 -1.81 7.89 -19.86
N GLY A 87 -0.58 8.24 -19.53
CA GLY A 87 0.50 8.48 -20.50
C GLY A 87 1.19 7.20 -20.98
N TRP A 88 0.99 6.06 -20.33
CA TRP A 88 1.59 4.79 -20.74
C TRP A 88 1.15 4.41 -22.15
N GLN A 89 2.11 4.09 -23.00
CA GLN A 89 1.90 3.55 -24.33
C GLN A 89 2.39 2.10 -24.36
N ALA A 90 2.39 1.50 -25.55
CA ALA A 90 2.85 0.13 -25.75
C ALA A 90 4.28 -0.09 -25.23
N GLN A 91 5.17 0.90 -25.36
CA GLN A 91 6.56 0.77 -24.94
C GLN A 91 6.69 0.63 -23.41
N GLU A 92 6.04 1.50 -22.63
CA GLU A 92 6.09 1.43 -21.16
C GLU A 92 5.52 0.10 -20.64
N ILE A 93 4.51 -0.45 -21.31
CA ILE A 93 3.96 -1.77 -21.00
C ILE A 93 5.00 -2.86 -21.26
N GLN A 94 5.70 -2.83 -22.41
CA GLN A 94 6.74 -3.81 -22.73
C GLN A 94 7.92 -3.72 -21.76
N ASP A 95 8.34 -2.50 -21.41
CA ASP A 95 9.43 -2.29 -20.46
C ASP A 95 9.06 -2.82 -19.08
N ALA A 96 7.83 -2.55 -18.61
CA ALA A 96 7.37 -3.09 -17.33
C ALA A 96 7.37 -4.63 -17.30
N LEU A 97 6.90 -5.28 -18.38
CA LEU A 97 6.94 -6.75 -18.49
C LEU A 97 8.38 -7.28 -18.50
N ALA A 98 9.28 -6.63 -19.25
CA ALA A 98 10.70 -7.01 -19.28
C ALA A 98 11.35 -6.90 -17.89
N ILE A 99 11.03 -5.86 -17.13
CA ILE A 99 11.49 -5.67 -15.75
C ILE A 99 10.99 -6.79 -14.84
N PHE A 100 9.68 -7.11 -14.88
CA PHE A 100 9.13 -8.22 -14.10
C PHE A 100 9.82 -9.54 -14.43
N HIS A 101 9.96 -9.88 -15.71
CA HIS A 101 10.64 -11.11 -16.12
C HIS A 101 12.09 -11.17 -15.65
N LYS A 102 12.82 -10.06 -15.74
CA LYS A 102 14.21 -9.98 -15.28
C LYS A 102 14.32 -10.25 -13.78
N VAL A 103 13.51 -9.59 -12.98
CA VAL A 103 13.55 -9.71 -11.52
C VAL A 103 13.03 -11.08 -11.07
N ASP A 104 11.96 -11.59 -11.69
CA ASP A 104 11.42 -12.92 -11.43
C ASP A 104 12.46 -14.01 -11.71
N HIS A 105 13.18 -13.93 -12.84
CA HIS A 105 14.20 -14.91 -13.18
C HIS A 105 15.30 -15.04 -12.11
N VAL A 106 15.62 -13.94 -11.41
CA VAL A 106 16.64 -13.94 -10.34
C VAL A 106 16.08 -14.49 -9.03
N TYR A 107 14.85 -14.16 -8.67
CA TYR A 107 14.29 -14.43 -7.35
C TYR A 107 13.26 -15.56 -7.29
N GLN A 108 12.86 -16.15 -8.40
CA GLN A 108 11.95 -17.29 -8.40
C GLN A 108 12.52 -18.45 -7.58
N ALA A 109 11.68 -19.04 -6.71
CA ALA A 109 12.04 -20.18 -5.86
C ALA A 109 12.35 -21.43 -6.67
#